data_AF-A0A6B3CBY4-F1
#
_entry.id   AF-A0A6B3CBY4-F1
#
_cell.length_a   1.000
_cell.length_b   1.000
_cell.length_c   1.000
_cell.angle_alpha   90.00
_cell.angle_beta   90.00
_cell.angle_gamma   90.00
#
_symmetry.space_group_name_H-M   'P 1'
#
loop_
_entity.id
_entity.type
_entity.pdbx_description
1 polymer ?
#
loop_
_entity_poly.entity_id
_entity_poly.type
_entity_poly.pdbx_seq_one_letter_code
_entity_poly.pdbx_strand_id
1 'polypeptide(L)'
;VPGVGPKTAAKWIGQYDGLAGVLENAERITGKAGESLRAHVEQVALNRELNRLLTDLELPVGPEDLAVRPWDRAALHALLDELEFRTLRDRLFAMLPDDGRDERVATAAALDLVETGVGGLAAWLDARRDDVL
;
A
#
# COMPACT_ATOMS: atom_id res chain seq x y z
N VAL A 1 21.87 17.92 -19.08
CA VAL A 1 22.79 18.25 -20.19
C VAL A 1 21.97 18.63 -21.42
N PRO A 2 21.96 19.92 -21.81
CA PRO A 2 21.24 20.38 -22.99
C PRO A 2 21.61 19.59 -24.25
N GLY A 3 20.62 19.19 -25.05
CA GLY A 3 20.86 18.48 -26.31
C GLY A 3 21.30 17.00 -26.18
N VAL A 4 21.39 16.46 -24.96
CA VAL A 4 21.60 15.02 -24.73
C VAL A 4 20.27 14.38 -24.31
N GLY A 5 19.66 13.64 -25.24
CA GLY A 5 18.44 12.88 -24.98
C GLY A 5 18.69 11.45 -24.48
N PRO A 6 17.63 10.71 -24.12
CA PRO A 6 17.72 9.36 -23.54
C PRO A 6 18.52 8.37 -24.39
N LYS A 7 18.34 8.39 -25.72
CA LYS A 7 19.06 7.50 -26.64
C LYS A 7 20.58 7.72 -26.61
N THR A 8 21.01 8.97 -26.61
CA THR A 8 22.43 9.35 -26.56
C THR A 8 23.03 9.01 -25.20
N ALA A 9 22.32 9.34 -24.11
CA ALA A 9 22.75 9.00 -22.76
C ALA A 9 22.89 7.49 -22.56
N ALA A 10 21.90 6.70 -22.98
CA ALA A 10 21.93 5.25 -22.88
C ALA A 10 23.11 4.64 -23.67
N LYS A 11 23.40 5.16 -24.88
CA LYS A 11 24.57 4.75 -25.65
C LYS A 11 25.87 4.97 -24.87
N TRP A 12 26.05 6.15 -24.27
CA TRP A 12 27.27 6.45 -23.51
C TRP A 12 27.39 5.61 -22.24
N ILE A 13 26.30 5.47 -21.49
CA ILE A 13 26.27 4.63 -20.28
C ILE A 13 26.64 3.19 -20.61
N GLY A 14 26.11 2.61 -21.69
CA GLY A 14 26.46 1.27 -22.11
C GLY A 14 27.90 1.16 -22.64
N GLN A 15 28.40 2.19 -23.32
CA GLN A 15 29.76 2.21 -23.88
C GLN A 15 30.85 2.38 -22.82
N TYR A 16 30.58 3.13 -21.76
CA TYR A 16 31.55 3.50 -20.72
C TYR A 16 31.21 2.93 -19.35
N ASP A 17 30.43 1.85 -19.31
CA ASP A 17 30.08 1.10 -18.09
C ASP A 17 29.57 1.97 -16.93
N GLY A 18 28.52 2.75 -17.22
CA GLY A 18 27.89 3.60 -16.21
C GLY A 18 28.30 5.06 -16.27
N LEU A 19 27.71 5.85 -15.37
CA LEU A 19 27.90 7.30 -15.36
C LEU A 19 29.34 7.70 -14.99
N ALA A 20 29.99 6.98 -14.08
CA ALA A 20 31.37 7.27 -13.67
C ALA A 20 32.32 7.19 -14.87
N GLY A 21 32.26 6.09 -15.64
CA GLY A 21 33.11 5.95 -16.81
C GLY A 21 32.77 6.95 -17.93
N VAL A 22 31.50 7.38 -18.06
CA VAL A 22 31.14 8.49 -18.97
C VAL A 22 31.85 9.79 -18.58
N LEU A 23 31.92 10.11 -17.28
CA LEU A 23 32.57 11.32 -16.78
C LEU A 23 34.09 11.24 -16.93
N GLU A 24 34.70 10.10 -16.61
CA GLU A 24 36.15 9.86 -16.79
C GLU A 24 36.59 9.96 -18.26
N ASN A 25 35.71 9.58 -19.19
CA ASN A 25 35.96 9.60 -20.63
C ASN A 25 35.29 10.79 -21.35
N ALA A 26 34.86 11.83 -20.63
CA ALA A 26 34.11 12.95 -21.20
C ALA A 26 34.87 13.65 -22.35
N GLU A 27 36.21 13.65 -22.32
CA GLU A 27 37.06 14.18 -23.39
C GLU A 27 36.99 13.37 -24.70
N ARG A 28 36.69 12.06 -24.61
CA ARG A 28 36.57 11.18 -25.79
C ARG A 28 35.22 11.30 -26.49
N ILE A 29 34.25 11.96 -25.85
CA ILE A 29 32.92 12.18 -26.41
C ILE A 29 32.97 13.44 -27.27
N THR A 30 32.95 13.27 -28.58
CA THR A 30 33.13 14.35 -29.55
C THR A 30 31.80 15.00 -29.99
N GLY A 31 31.92 16.14 -30.67
CA GLY A 31 30.78 16.90 -31.21
C GLY A 31 30.02 17.72 -30.17
N LYS A 32 28.96 18.41 -30.63
CA LYS A 32 28.16 19.36 -29.84
C LYS A 32 27.58 18.76 -28.55
N ALA A 33 27.22 17.48 -28.58
CA ALA A 33 26.71 16.77 -27.40
C ALA A 33 27.80 16.54 -26.34
N GLY A 34 29.03 16.24 -26.77
CA GLY A 34 30.18 16.09 -25.87
C GLY A 34 30.65 17.42 -25.28
N GLU A 35 30.65 18.49 -26.07
CA GLU A 35 30.90 19.86 -25.59
C GLU A 35 29.89 20.25 -24.51
N SER A 36 28.60 19.97 -24.74
CA SER A 36 27.56 20.23 -23.75
C SER A 36 27.76 19.40 -22.49
N LEU A 37 28.14 18.12 -22.60
CA LEU A 37 28.46 17.28 -21.44
C LEU A 37 29.59 17.89 -20.61
N ARG A 38 30.73 18.24 -21.24
CA ARG A 38 31.89 18.83 -20.56
C ARG A 38 31.54 20.15 -19.86
N ALA A 39 30.73 21.00 -20.49
CA ALA A 39 30.29 22.26 -19.90
C ALA A 39 29.33 22.09 -18.70
N HIS A 40 28.77 20.89 -18.46
CA HIS A 40 27.79 20.64 -17.41
C HIS A 40 28.17 19.46 -16.50
N VAL A 41 29.45 19.07 -16.44
CA VAL A 41 29.91 17.92 -15.63
C VAL A 41 29.54 18.05 -14.15
N GLU A 42 29.76 19.23 -13.56
CA GLU A 42 29.43 19.48 -12.14
C GLU A 42 27.93 19.30 -11.87
N GLN A 43 27.09 19.81 -12.78
CA GLN A 43 25.64 19.64 -12.67
C GLN A 43 25.23 18.17 -12.80
N VAL A 44 25.90 17.39 -13.65
CA VAL A 44 25.64 15.95 -13.78
C VAL A 44 26.02 15.22 -12.49
N ALA A 45 27.16 15.56 -11.88
CA ALA A 45 27.58 14.98 -10.60
C ALA A 45 26.57 15.31 -9.48
N LEU A 46 26.16 16.57 -9.36
CA LEU A 46 25.13 16.99 -8.39
C LEU A 46 23.80 16.27 -8.63
N ASN A 47 23.34 16.19 -9.88
CA ASN A 47 22.10 15.48 -10.21
C ASN A 47 22.19 14.00 -9.87
N ARG A 48 23.37 13.38 -9.98
CA ARG A 48 23.56 11.99 -9.55
C ARG A 48 23.41 11.86 -8.05
N GLU A 49 23.98 12.77 -7.27
CA GLU A 49 23.84 12.77 -5.83
C GLU A 49 22.37 12.91 -5.42
N LEU A 50 21.67 13.90 -5.98
CA LEU A 50 20.27 14.20 -5.65
C LEU A 50 19.29 13.09 -6.05
N ASN A 51 19.53 12.41 -7.17
CA ASN A 51 18.65 11.33 -7.64
C ASN A 51 19.06 9.94 -7.15
N ARG A 52 20.18 9.82 -6.42
CA ARG A 52 20.60 8.52 -5.88
C ARG A 52 19.68 8.16 -4.74
N LEU A 53 18.93 7.07 -4.92
CA LEU A 53 18.17 6.45 -3.84
C LEU A 53 19.14 5.98 -2.75
N LEU A 54 18.87 6.35 -1.49
CA LEU A 54 19.56 5.78 -0.34
C LEU A 54 19.02 4.38 -0.09
N THR A 55 19.89 3.38 -0.14
CA THR A 55 19.53 1.94 -0.02
C THR A 55 20.06 1.30 1.26
N ASP A 56 20.76 2.08 2.07
CA ASP A 56 21.47 1.69 3.30
C ASP A 56 20.87 2.38 4.54
N LEU A 57 19.60 2.76 4.47
CA LEU A 57 18.89 3.37 5.58
C LEU A 57 18.59 2.32 6.64
N GLU A 58 19.01 2.57 7.88
CA GLU A 58 18.59 1.78 9.03
C GLU A 58 17.11 2.07 9.33
N LEU A 59 16.28 1.04 9.22
CA LEU A 59 14.84 1.12 9.45
C LEU A 59 14.45 0.26 10.67
N PRO A 60 13.46 0.70 11.47
CA PRO A 60 13.00 -0.03 12.65
C PRO A 60 12.18 -1.28 12.32
N VAL A 61 11.81 -1.47 11.05
CA VAL A 61 11.00 -2.59 10.56
C VAL A 61 11.58 -3.12 9.25
N GLY A 62 11.48 -4.44 9.06
CA GLY A 62 11.89 -5.13 7.84
C GLY A 62 10.71 -5.46 6.92
N PRO A 63 10.98 -6.01 5.72
CA PRO A 63 9.93 -6.41 4.78
C PRO A 63 8.89 -7.39 5.35
N GLU A 64 9.33 -8.32 6.20
CA GLU A 64 8.45 -9.34 6.81
C GLU A 64 7.45 -8.72 7.81
N ASP A 65 7.79 -7.59 8.43
CA ASP A 65 6.91 -6.86 9.35
C ASP A 65 5.79 -6.09 8.62
N LEU A 66 5.90 -5.95 7.29
CA LEU A 66 4.98 -5.18 6.45
C LEU A 66 3.90 -6.05 5.79
N ALA A 67 3.73 -7.29 6.25
CA ALA A 67 2.65 -8.16 5.81
C ALA A 67 1.28 -7.49 6.04
N VAL A 68 0.38 -7.60 5.05
CA VAL A 68 -0.98 -7.07 5.16
C VAL A 68 -1.69 -7.75 6.33
N ARG A 69 -2.22 -6.94 7.26
CA ARG A 69 -2.98 -7.42 8.41
C ARG A 69 -4.46 -7.10 8.23
N PRO A 70 -5.36 -7.87 8.88
CA PRO A 70 -6.75 -7.48 9.00
C PRO A 70 -6.87 -6.09 9.63
N TRP A 71 -7.74 -5.26 9.07
CA TRP A 71 -8.14 -3.99 9.66
C TRP A 71 -9.38 -4.16 10.56
N ASP A 72 -9.56 -3.24 11.49
CA ASP A 72 -10.82 -3.12 12.22
C ASP A 72 -11.84 -2.41 11.33
N ARG A 73 -12.82 -3.17 10.80
CA ARG A 73 -13.84 -2.63 9.88
C ARG A 73 -14.72 -1.59 10.58
N ALA A 74 -15.02 -1.76 11.86
CA ALA A 74 -15.87 -0.86 12.62
C ALA A 74 -15.16 0.48 12.86
N ALA A 75 -13.90 0.43 13.30
CA ALA A 75 -13.09 1.63 13.49
C ALA A 75 -12.86 2.37 12.16
N LEU A 76 -12.60 1.65 11.07
CA LEU A 76 -12.43 2.23 9.74
C LEU A 76 -13.72 2.84 9.20
N HIS A 77 -14.87 2.18 9.41
CA HIS A 77 -16.17 2.73 9.05
C HIS A 77 -16.43 4.05 9.77
N ALA A 78 -16.24 4.09 11.10
CA ALA A 78 -16.45 5.28 11.91
C ALA A 78 -15.58 6.45 11.43
N LEU A 79 -14.28 6.20 11.19
CA LEU A 79 -13.35 7.22 10.70
C LEU A 79 -13.75 7.75 9.30
N LEU A 80 -14.12 6.86 8.39
CA LEU A 80 -14.51 7.27 7.03
C LEU A 80 -15.86 7.99 7.02
N ASP A 81 -16.76 7.69 7.95
CA ASP A 81 -18.04 8.40 8.11
C ASP A 81 -17.83 9.81 8.68
N GLU A 82 -16.97 9.96 9.69
CA GLU A 82 -16.57 11.26 10.25
C GLU A 82 -15.91 12.17 9.20
N LEU A 83 -15.07 11.60 8.32
CA LEU A 83 -14.43 12.32 7.22
C LEU A 83 -15.34 12.51 5.99
N GLU A 84 -16.60 12.04 6.06
CA GLU A 84 -17.57 12.05 4.96
C GLU A 84 -17.09 11.37 3.66
N PHE A 85 -16.15 10.42 3.74
CA PHE A 85 -15.57 9.69 2.61
C PHE A 85 -16.45 8.53 2.13
N ARG A 86 -17.74 8.81 1.87
CA ARG A 86 -18.78 7.81 1.54
C ARG A 86 -18.42 6.95 0.33
N THR A 87 -18.03 7.56 -0.79
CA THR A 87 -17.67 6.83 -2.02
C THR A 87 -16.44 5.93 -1.84
N LEU A 88 -15.44 6.42 -1.08
CA LEU A 88 -14.23 5.64 -0.81
C LEU A 88 -14.54 4.45 0.10
N ARG A 89 -15.34 4.66 1.15
CA ARG A 89 -15.82 3.61 2.06
C ARG A 89 -16.53 2.49 1.29
N ASP A 90 -17.50 2.85 0.44
CA ASP A 90 -18.30 1.88 -0.29
C ASP A 90 -17.42 1.06 -1.27
N ARG A 91 -16.48 1.73 -1.96
CA ARG A 91 -15.50 1.05 -2.83
C ARG A 91 -14.56 0.13 -2.04
N LEU A 92 -14.11 0.56 -0.87
CA LEU A 92 -13.18 -0.18 -0.03
C LEU A 92 -13.80 -1.50 0.47
N PHE A 93 -15.03 -1.43 0.97
CA PHE A 93 -15.75 -2.61 1.44
C PHE A 93 -16.22 -3.53 0.32
N ALA A 94 -16.42 -3.03 -0.90
CA ALA A 94 -16.68 -3.87 -2.06
C ALA A 94 -15.43 -4.63 -2.55
N MET A 95 -14.24 -4.04 -2.43
CA MET A 95 -12.99 -4.67 -2.88
C MET A 95 -12.45 -5.70 -1.88
N LEU A 96 -12.76 -5.57 -0.59
CA LEU A 96 -12.40 -6.54 0.44
C LEU A 96 -13.66 -7.02 1.17
N PRO A 97 -14.34 -8.05 0.64
CA PRO A 97 -15.47 -8.69 1.29
C PRO A 97 -15.05 -9.17 2.68
N ASP A 98 -15.97 -9.11 3.63
CA ASP A 98 -15.74 -9.60 4.98
C ASP A 98 -15.40 -11.09 4.95
N ASP A 99 -14.16 -11.46 5.23
CA ASP A 99 -13.73 -12.86 5.27
C ASP A 99 -14.16 -13.56 6.56
N GLY A 100 -15.03 -12.93 7.36
CA GLY A 100 -15.71 -13.51 8.51
C GLY A 100 -14.77 -13.95 9.63
N ARG A 101 -13.49 -13.56 9.55
CA ARG A 101 -12.47 -13.77 10.57
C ARG A 101 -12.42 -12.63 11.57
N ASP A 102 -13.55 -11.98 11.80
CA ASP A 102 -13.81 -11.49 13.14
C ASP A 102 -13.92 -12.73 14.03
N GLU A 103 -12.91 -12.93 14.88
CA GLU A 103 -13.15 -13.57 16.17
C GLU A 103 -14.20 -12.72 16.89
N ARG A 104 -15.47 -12.92 16.54
CA ARG A 104 -16.58 -12.55 17.39
C ARG A 104 -16.39 -13.39 18.64
N VAL A 105 -15.67 -12.87 19.62
CA VAL A 105 -15.90 -13.24 21.00
C VAL A 105 -17.26 -12.65 21.33
N ALA A 106 -18.31 -13.32 20.83
CA ALA A 106 -19.61 -13.20 21.42
C ALA A 106 -19.41 -13.67 22.86
N THR A 107 -19.43 -12.75 23.82
CA THR A 107 -19.84 -13.12 25.17
C THR A 107 -21.22 -13.75 24.99
N ALA A 108 -21.25 -15.08 25.00
CA ALA A 108 -22.49 -15.83 25.00
C ALA A 108 -23.28 -15.34 26.22
N ALA A 109 -24.26 -14.47 26.01
CA ALA A 109 -25.39 -14.44 26.92
C ALA A 109 -25.92 -15.87 26.95
N ALA A 110 -26.16 -16.42 28.15
CA ALA A 110 -26.72 -17.75 28.29
C ALA A 110 -28.08 -17.77 27.59
N LEU A 111 -28.12 -18.32 26.38
CA LEU A 111 -29.34 -18.53 25.63
C LEU A 111 -29.87 -19.89 26.05
N ASP A 112 -31.02 -19.93 26.71
CA ASP A 112 -31.77 -21.16 26.92
C ASP A 112 -32.42 -21.57 25.60
N LEU A 113 -31.75 -22.47 24.89
CA LEU A 113 -32.28 -23.05 23.66
C LEU A 113 -33.27 -24.17 23.99
N VAL A 114 -34.50 -24.03 23.53
CA VAL A 114 -35.53 -25.08 23.63
C VAL A 114 -35.90 -25.56 22.24
N GLU A 115 -35.65 -26.85 21.96
CA GLU A 115 -36.09 -27.47 20.72
C GLU A 115 -37.57 -27.85 20.82
N THR A 116 -38.42 -27.14 20.07
CA THR A 116 -39.84 -27.50 19.96
C THR A 116 -40.00 -28.49 18.81
N GLY A 117 -40.39 -29.73 19.11
CA GLY A 117 -40.77 -30.69 18.07
C GLY A 117 -41.90 -30.17 17.16
N VAL A 118 -42.18 -30.87 16.06
CA VAL A 118 -43.19 -30.45 15.07
C VAL A 118 -44.55 -30.22 15.76
N GLY A 119 -45.06 -28.98 15.69
CA GLY A 119 -46.30 -28.55 16.33
C GLY A 119 -46.18 -28.07 17.80
N GLY A 120 -45.00 -28.17 18.41
CA GLY A 120 -44.77 -27.78 19.82
C GLY A 120 -44.64 -26.28 20.06
N LEU A 121 -44.48 -25.47 19.02
CA LEU A 121 -44.25 -24.02 19.14
C LEU A 121 -45.44 -23.29 19.78
N ALA A 122 -46.68 -23.65 19.42
CA ALA A 122 -47.87 -22.99 19.95
C ALA A 122 -48.00 -23.18 21.47
N ALA A 123 -47.80 -24.41 21.96
CA ALA A 123 -47.82 -24.73 23.39
C ALA A 123 -46.67 -24.04 24.15
N TRP A 124 -45.50 -23.93 23.52
CA TRP A 124 -44.35 -23.23 24.10
C TRP A 124 -44.62 -21.73 24.29
N LEU A 125 -45.25 -21.09 23.30
CA LEU A 125 -45.66 -19.68 23.35
C LEU A 125 -46.78 -19.44 24.37
N ASP A 126 -47.78 -20.32 24.42
CA ASP A 126 -48.88 -20.21 25.37
C ASP A 126 -48.41 -20.29 26.82
N ALA A 127 -47.45 -21.19 27.10
CA ALA A 127 -46.88 -21.35 28.45
C ALA A 127 -46.05 -20.14 28.92
N ARG A 128 -45.67 -19.23 28.01
CA ARG A 128 -44.83 -18.05 28.27
C ARG A 128 -45.54 -16.74 27.91
N ARG A 129 -46.86 -16.79 27.74
CA ARG A 129 -47.68 -15.64 27.34
C ARG A 129 -47.56 -14.46 28.30
N ASP A 130 -47.35 -14.75 29.58
CA ASP A 130 -47.24 -13.75 30.66
C ASP A 130 -45.78 -13.44 31.06
N ASP A 131 -44.81 -14.13 30.48
CA ASP A 131 -43.37 -13.98 30.77
C ASP A 131 -42.71 -12.84 29.97
N VAL A 132 -43.50 -12.01 29.27
CA VAL A 132 -43.01 -10.89 28.46
C VAL A 132 -43.53 -9.55 29.02
N LEU A 133 -42.81 -9.03 30.01
CA LEU A 133 -42.48 -7.60 30.16
C LEU A 133 -41.07 -7.45 30.73
#